data_AF-A0A075B5B8-F1
#
_entry.id   AF-A0A075B5B8-F1
#
_cell.length_a   1.000
_cell.length_b   1.000
_cell.length_c   1.000
_cell.angle_alpha   90.00
_cell.angle_beta   90.00
_cell.angle_gamma   90.00
#
_symmetry.space_group_name_H-M   'P 1'
#
loop_
_entity.id
_entity.type
_entity.pdbx_description
1 polymer ?
#
loop_
_entity_poly.entity_id
_entity_poly.type
_entity_poly.pdbx_seq_one_letter_code
_entity_poly.pdbx_strand_id
1 'polypeptide(L)'
;MTVSASFFDYLSQALPKEYKVEVSFLKVKGVDGKTLYMVKQDSTGLFKPRNLQKYVTRALVKFAIKQSASSKFHLIACAKPSFLFSFSHKNPTKKPCNDIDLIWWWIHCLEDIPGTKSWIHIPNADQLPLFQKIKSYLNVCSNINIGYPYNKSDKARDSIPLTFSDDPKSKHFTNLDDENVTVEDFMSSLDSCFTTSIAALFSVHKVDIEGEKSMADFHEKETSQYSVFDDILEYLTTHSDFSNEIKAIDSTSHIDKILTSGKCALEWNRSMCIGHGEIKKRRLEDPEPITMSQNLIRKKPKNK
;
A
#
# COMPACT_ATOMS: atom_id res chain seq x y z
N MET A 1 8.85 -13.24 11.98
CA MET A 1 7.50 -13.64 11.55
C MET A 1 7.15 -12.84 10.30
N THR A 2 6.95 -13.46 9.14
CA THR A 2 6.62 -12.72 7.90
C THR A 2 5.15 -12.91 7.59
N VAL A 3 4.28 -11.95 7.88
CA VAL A 3 2.85 -12.07 7.54
C VAL A 3 2.66 -11.84 6.03
N SER A 4 3.06 -12.80 5.20
CA SER A 4 2.72 -12.81 3.78
C SER A 4 1.25 -13.21 3.64
N ALA A 5 0.36 -12.22 3.65
CA ALA A 5 -1.02 -12.46 3.22
C ALA A 5 -0.99 -12.99 1.77
N SER A 6 -1.63 -14.14 1.53
CA SER A 6 -1.72 -14.80 0.22
C SER A 6 -2.61 -13.98 -0.72
N PHE A 7 -2.03 -12.90 -1.23
CA PHE A 7 -2.79 -11.85 -1.89
C PHE A 7 -3.15 -12.18 -3.35
N PHE A 8 -2.50 -13.19 -3.94
CA PHE A 8 -2.90 -13.80 -5.22
C PHE A 8 -4.33 -14.32 -5.18
N ASP A 9 -4.70 -14.93 -4.05
CA ASP A 9 -5.91 -15.71 -3.87
C ASP A 9 -7.15 -14.84 -4.07
N TYR A 10 -7.11 -13.59 -3.60
CA TYR A 10 -8.26 -12.68 -3.66
C TYR A 10 -8.41 -12.00 -5.04
N LEU A 11 -7.32 -11.52 -5.66
CA LEU A 11 -7.42 -10.84 -6.96
C LEU A 11 -7.72 -11.77 -8.12
N SER A 12 -7.14 -12.97 -8.13
CA SER A 12 -7.33 -13.94 -9.22
C SER A 12 -8.78 -14.44 -9.34
N GLN A 13 -9.56 -14.34 -8.27
CA GLN A 13 -10.98 -14.71 -8.20
C GLN A 13 -11.94 -13.51 -8.34
N ALA A 14 -11.66 -12.40 -7.66
CA ALA A 14 -12.57 -11.24 -7.63
C ALA A 14 -12.61 -10.47 -8.96
N LEU A 15 -11.60 -10.64 -9.81
CA LEU A 15 -11.49 -10.00 -11.11
C LEU A 15 -11.87 -10.99 -12.24
N PRO A 16 -12.83 -10.67 -13.13
CA PRO A 16 -13.16 -11.50 -14.28
C PRO A 16 -11.93 -11.86 -15.14
N LYS A 17 -12.02 -12.94 -15.93
CA LYS A 17 -10.87 -13.49 -16.70
C LYS A 17 -10.11 -12.46 -17.56
N GLU A 18 -10.80 -11.41 -18.02
CA GLU A 18 -10.28 -10.28 -18.81
C GLU A 18 -9.34 -9.33 -18.04
N TYR A 19 -9.28 -9.45 -16.71
CA TYR A 19 -8.53 -8.59 -15.79
C TYR A 19 -7.35 -9.31 -15.10
N LYS A 20 -7.07 -10.56 -15.51
CA LYS A 20 -6.10 -11.49 -14.88
C LYS A 20 -4.63 -11.04 -14.86
N VAL A 21 -4.28 -9.91 -15.49
CA VAL A 21 -2.87 -9.57 -15.79
C VAL A 21 -2.28 -8.52 -14.84
N GLU A 22 -2.80 -8.41 -13.62
CA GLU A 22 -2.15 -7.64 -12.56
C GLU A 22 -2.18 -8.31 -11.19
N VAL A 23 -1.02 -8.36 -10.57
CA VAL A 23 -0.78 -8.78 -9.18
C VAL A 23 -0.24 -7.57 -8.41
N SER A 24 -1.07 -6.87 -7.64
CA SER A 24 -0.56 -5.85 -6.70
C SER A 24 0.14 -6.52 -5.52
N PHE A 25 1.34 -7.06 -5.72
CA PHE A 25 2.05 -7.80 -4.68
C PHE A 25 2.31 -6.91 -3.47
N LEU A 26 1.90 -7.38 -2.29
CA LEU A 26 2.10 -6.72 -1.01
C LEU A 26 2.88 -7.67 -0.10
N LYS A 27 4.23 -7.63 -0.17
CA LYS A 27 5.06 -8.36 0.82
C LYS A 27 5.02 -7.58 2.12
N VAL A 28 4.40 -8.17 3.14
CA VAL A 28 4.36 -7.65 4.51
C VAL A 28 5.21 -8.54 5.43
N LYS A 29 5.99 -7.92 6.31
CA LYS A 29 6.72 -8.62 7.39
C LYS A 29 6.19 -8.13 8.74
N GLY A 30 6.01 -9.05 9.68
CA GLY A 30 5.67 -8.73 11.07
C GLY A 30 6.93 -8.50 11.89
N VAL A 31 6.90 -7.47 12.75
CA VAL A 31 8.05 -6.84 13.42
C VAL A 31 9.05 -7.75 14.16
N ASP A 32 9.13 -7.78 15.51
CA ASP A 32 8.36 -7.20 16.63
C ASP A 32 6.91 -7.69 16.87
N GLY A 33 6.22 -8.30 15.90
CA GLY A 33 4.82 -8.77 16.01
C GLY A 33 3.75 -7.65 16.14
N LYS A 34 4.17 -6.41 16.36
CA LYS A 34 3.37 -5.19 16.54
C LYS A 34 3.42 -4.22 15.36
N THR A 35 4.26 -4.52 14.36
CA THR A 35 4.53 -3.69 13.20
C THR A 35 4.42 -4.48 11.90
N LEU A 36 3.62 -3.96 10.96
CA LEU A 36 3.60 -4.35 9.54
C LEU A 36 4.46 -3.39 8.71
N TYR A 37 5.07 -3.91 7.64
CA TYR A 37 5.81 -3.09 6.68
C TYR A 37 5.61 -3.56 5.25
N MET A 38 5.19 -2.67 4.34
CA MET A 38 5.08 -2.95 2.91
C MET A 38 6.43 -2.75 2.22
N VAL A 39 7.00 -3.83 1.69
CA VAL A 39 8.34 -3.81 1.07
C VAL A 39 8.33 -3.24 -0.35
N LYS A 40 7.37 -3.65 -1.17
CA LYS A 40 7.22 -3.27 -2.58
C LYS A 40 5.74 -3.22 -2.94
N GLN A 41 5.40 -2.36 -3.90
CA GLN A 41 4.18 -2.41 -4.70
C GLN A 41 4.59 -2.09 -6.14
N ASP A 42 3.99 -2.77 -7.11
CA ASP A 42 4.28 -2.59 -8.54
C ASP A 42 3.03 -2.93 -9.37
N SER A 43 3.10 -2.66 -10.67
CA SER A 43 2.05 -2.98 -11.64
C SER A 43 2.65 -3.40 -12.96
N THR A 44 1.89 -4.17 -13.74
CA THR A 44 2.28 -4.59 -15.09
C THR A 44 1.95 -3.51 -16.12
N GLY A 45 1.07 -2.58 -15.76
CA GLY A 45 0.42 -1.63 -16.68
C GLY A 45 -0.81 -2.18 -17.37
N LEU A 46 -1.22 -3.42 -17.07
CA LEU A 46 -2.32 -4.12 -17.72
C LEU A 46 -3.62 -4.14 -16.90
N PHE A 47 -3.62 -3.57 -15.68
CA PHE A 47 -4.85 -3.34 -14.92
C PHE A 47 -5.86 -2.49 -15.69
N LYS A 48 -7.06 -3.03 -15.86
CA LYS A 48 -8.22 -2.36 -16.45
C LYS A 48 -9.37 -2.40 -15.43
N PRO A 49 -10.26 -1.39 -15.40
CA PRO A 49 -9.94 0.00 -15.75
C PRO A 49 -8.94 0.58 -14.73
N ARG A 50 -7.92 1.29 -15.21
CA ARG A 50 -6.73 1.68 -14.42
C ARG A 50 -7.05 2.49 -13.15
N ASN A 51 -8.13 3.26 -13.15
CA ASN A 51 -8.56 4.05 -12.00
C ASN A 51 -9.00 3.19 -10.79
N LEU A 52 -9.41 1.93 -10.98
CA LEU A 52 -9.80 1.05 -9.87
C LEU A 52 -8.60 0.51 -9.06
N GLN A 53 -7.38 0.62 -9.58
CA GLN A 53 -6.14 0.14 -8.93
C GLN A 53 -5.90 0.78 -7.55
N LYS A 54 -6.14 2.11 -7.40
CA LYS A 54 -6.10 2.83 -6.11
C LYS A 54 -7.03 2.17 -5.08
N TYR A 55 -8.26 1.87 -5.48
CA TYR A 55 -9.29 1.35 -4.59
C TYR A 55 -9.00 -0.08 -4.16
N VAL A 56 -8.47 -0.91 -5.08
CA VAL A 56 -7.93 -2.21 -4.75
C VAL A 56 -6.86 -2.06 -3.66
N THR A 57 -5.76 -1.35 -3.92
CA THR A 57 -4.65 -1.21 -2.95
C THR A 57 -5.12 -0.64 -1.60
N ARG A 58 -5.99 0.38 -1.60
CA ARG A 58 -6.59 0.94 -0.37
C ARG A 58 -7.38 -0.11 0.41
N ALA A 59 -8.14 -0.98 -0.25
CA ALA A 59 -8.83 -2.10 0.41
C ALA A 59 -7.84 -3.11 1.01
N LEU A 60 -6.68 -3.36 0.38
CA LEU A 60 -5.67 -4.30 0.87
C LEU A 60 -4.99 -3.77 2.12
N VAL A 61 -4.59 -2.49 2.11
CA VAL A 61 -3.94 -1.87 3.26
C VAL A 61 -4.93 -1.81 4.44
N LYS A 62 -6.20 -1.48 4.18
CA LYS A 62 -7.28 -1.57 5.18
C LYS A 62 -7.45 -2.99 5.72
N PHE A 63 -7.43 -4.01 4.87
CA PHE A 63 -7.52 -5.42 5.28
C PHE A 63 -6.31 -5.85 6.11
N ALA A 64 -5.09 -5.58 5.64
CA ALA A 64 -3.84 -5.94 6.32
C ALA A 64 -3.77 -5.30 7.73
N ILE A 65 -4.04 -4.00 7.84
CA ILE A 65 -4.09 -3.30 9.13
C ILE A 65 -5.19 -3.87 10.04
N LYS A 66 -6.38 -4.19 9.50
CA LYS A 66 -7.48 -4.73 10.29
C LYS A 66 -7.22 -6.16 10.81
N GLN A 67 -6.62 -7.02 9.98
CA GLN A 67 -6.35 -8.42 10.33
C GLN A 67 -5.12 -8.59 11.23
N SER A 68 -4.17 -7.65 11.19
CA SER A 68 -2.99 -7.78 12.02
C SER A 68 -3.28 -7.44 13.48
N ALA A 69 -2.74 -8.27 14.39
CA ALA A 69 -2.54 -7.90 15.79
C ALA A 69 -1.57 -6.69 15.95
N SER A 70 -0.84 -6.38 14.88
CA SER A 70 0.06 -5.24 14.76
C SER A 70 -0.68 -3.90 14.83
N SER A 71 -0.20 -3.02 15.70
CA SER A 71 -0.72 -1.66 15.86
C SER A 71 -0.08 -0.65 14.91
N LYS A 72 0.94 -1.03 14.13
CA LYS A 72 1.65 -0.13 13.20
C LYS A 72 1.71 -0.71 11.78
N PHE A 73 1.73 0.17 10.78
CA PHE A 73 1.95 -0.16 9.39
C PHE A 73 2.83 0.93 8.76
N HIS A 74 3.93 0.54 8.13
CA HIS A 74 4.87 1.49 7.51
C HIS A 74 5.14 1.12 6.04
N LEU A 75 5.50 2.13 5.25
CA LEU A 75 6.01 1.95 3.89
C LEU A 75 6.92 3.10 3.50
N ILE A 76 7.73 2.90 2.45
CA ILE A 76 8.49 3.96 1.80
C ILE A 76 8.04 4.07 0.35
N ALA A 77 7.57 5.24 -0.03
CA ALA A 77 7.29 5.61 -1.40
C ALA A 77 8.57 6.18 -2.04
N CYS A 78 9.04 5.55 -3.11
CA CYS A 78 10.15 5.99 -3.95
C CYS A 78 9.87 5.43 -5.35
N ALA A 79 9.94 6.22 -6.41
CA ALA A 79 9.59 5.74 -7.74
C ALA A 79 10.72 4.92 -8.37
N LYS A 80 10.35 3.80 -9.01
CA LYS A 80 11.23 3.06 -9.93
C LYS A 80 10.42 2.58 -11.14
N PRO A 81 11.05 2.37 -12.31
CA PRO A 81 10.35 1.86 -13.49
C PRO A 81 9.69 0.48 -13.26
N SER A 82 10.29 -0.35 -12.42
CA SER A 82 9.80 -1.68 -12.01
C SER A 82 10.47 -2.12 -10.71
N PHE A 83 9.75 -2.88 -9.87
CA PHE A 83 10.18 -3.40 -8.57
C PHE A 83 10.04 -4.91 -8.42
N LEU A 84 8.96 -5.46 -9.01
CA LEU A 84 8.52 -6.85 -8.85
C LEU A 84 8.37 -7.52 -10.21
N PHE A 85 7.90 -6.79 -11.23
CA PHE A 85 7.62 -7.35 -12.55
C PHE A 85 8.77 -7.10 -13.51
N SER A 86 9.56 -8.15 -13.78
CA SER A 86 10.65 -8.10 -14.75
C SER A 86 10.20 -7.60 -16.12
N PHE A 87 10.99 -6.67 -16.67
CA PHE A 87 10.76 -5.98 -17.94
C PHE A 87 9.42 -5.21 -18.10
N SER A 88 8.59 -5.09 -17.06
CA SER A 88 7.31 -4.36 -17.13
C SER A 88 7.45 -2.88 -17.52
N HIS A 89 8.60 -2.25 -17.27
CA HIS A 89 8.90 -0.89 -17.72
C HIS A 89 9.01 -0.76 -19.26
N LYS A 90 9.14 -1.88 -20.00
CA LYS A 90 9.13 -1.91 -21.47
C LYS A 90 7.71 -1.99 -22.05
N ASN A 91 6.71 -2.29 -21.23
CA ASN A 91 5.32 -2.36 -21.67
C ASN A 91 4.77 -0.95 -21.95
N PRO A 92 4.35 -0.63 -23.19
CA PRO A 92 3.85 0.70 -23.54
C PRO A 92 2.55 1.09 -22.80
N THR A 93 1.81 0.14 -22.20
CA THR A 93 0.64 0.46 -21.37
C THR A 93 1.02 0.85 -19.94
N LYS A 94 2.19 0.41 -19.45
CA LYS A 94 2.71 0.83 -18.15
C LYS A 94 3.16 2.28 -18.25
N LYS A 95 2.60 3.11 -17.37
CA LYS A 95 3.09 4.48 -17.12
C LYS A 95 3.69 4.46 -15.72
N PRO A 96 5.01 4.46 -15.55
CA PRO A 96 5.63 4.64 -14.25
C PRO A 96 5.15 5.96 -13.64
N CYS A 97 4.86 5.96 -12.33
CA CYS A 97 4.72 7.21 -11.59
C CYS A 97 6.11 7.84 -11.43
N ASN A 98 6.19 9.16 -11.47
CA ASN A 98 7.32 9.87 -10.85
C ASN A 98 7.14 9.88 -9.32
N ASP A 99 8.16 10.30 -8.58
CA ASP A 99 8.15 10.34 -7.12
C ASP A 99 6.94 11.12 -6.56
N ILE A 100 6.65 12.27 -7.17
CA ILE A 100 5.57 13.18 -6.79
C ILE A 100 4.20 12.51 -6.92
N ASP A 101 3.91 11.92 -8.08
CA ASP A 101 2.65 11.23 -8.34
C ASP A 101 2.47 10.00 -7.45
N LEU A 102 3.57 9.29 -7.15
CA LEU A 102 3.57 8.14 -6.24
C LEU A 102 3.25 8.56 -4.80
N ILE A 103 3.80 9.69 -4.32
CA ILE A 103 3.50 10.25 -3.00
C ILE A 103 2.02 10.64 -2.91
N TRP A 104 1.49 11.35 -3.91
CA TRP A 104 0.06 11.66 -3.98
C TRP A 104 -0.82 10.42 -4.01
N TRP A 105 -0.44 9.40 -4.78
CA TRP A 105 -1.16 8.14 -4.83
C TRP A 105 -1.17 7.40 -3.48
N TRP A 106 -0.08 7.45 -2.72
CA TRP A 106 -0.04 6.88 -1.36
C TRP A 106 -0.81 7.68 -0.33
N ILE A 107 -0.72 9.02 -0.32
CA ILE A 107 -1.62 9.88 0.47
C ILE A 107 -3.07 9.46 0.23
N HIS A 108 -3.43 9.29 -1.03
CA HIS A 108 -4.76 8.87 -1.47
C HIS A 108 -5.13 7.41 -1.13
N CYS A 109 -4.18 6.50 -0.96
CA CYS A 109 -4.45 5.14 -0.49
C CYS A 109 -4.62 5.08 1.04
N LEU A 110 -3.96 5.98 1.78
CA LEU A 110 -3.91 5.99 3.24
C LEU A 110 -4.89 7.00 3.88
N GLU A 111 -5.48 7.90 3.10
CA GLU A 111 -6.61 8.74 3.52
C GLU A 111 -7.76 7.87 4.07
N ASP A 112 -8.46 8.36 5.09
CA ASP A 112 -9.62 7.75 5.75
C ASP A 112 -9.53 6.21 5.87
N ILE A 113 -8.48 5.73 6.52
CA ILE A 113 -8.46 4.40 7.13
C ILE A 113 -9.07 4.55 8.55
N PRO A 114 -10.31 4.10 8.79
CA PRO A 114 -10.98 4.31 10.08
C PRO A 114 -10.20 3.64 11.22
N GLY A 115 -10.24 4.24 12.41
CA GLY A 115 -9.51 3.73 13.57
C GLY A 115 -7.99 3.82 13.44
N THR A 116 -7.45 4.71 12.60
CA THR A 116 -6.00 4.93 12.47
C THR A 116 -5.62 6.41 12.50
N LYS A 117 -4.40 6.67 12.98
CA LYS A 117 -3.66 7.92 12.78
C LYS A 117 -2.57 7.65 11.76
N SER A 118 -2.33 8.60 10.86
CA SER A 118 -1.34 8.47 9.80
C SER A 118 -0.33 9.61 9.86
N TRP A 119 0.88 9.35 9.38
CA TRP A 119 1.98 10.30 9.28
C TRP A 119 2.71 10.16 7.94
N ILE A 120 3.22 11.27 7.43
CA ILE A 120 4.09 11.34 6.26
C ILE A 120 5.30 12.22 6.54
N HIS A 121 6.49 11.63 6.45
CA HIS A 121 7.76 12.36 6.45
C HIS A 121 8.33 12.36 5.03
N ILE A 122 8.68 13.54 4.51
CA ILE A 122 9.30 13.72 3.19
C ILE A 122 10.68 14.33 3.44
N PRO A 123 11.76 13.58 3.23
CA PRO A 123 13.13 14.10 3.26
C PRO A 123 13.34 15.36 2.43
N ASN A 124 14.05 16.35 2.99
CA ASN A 124 14.35 17.64 2.34
C ASN A 124 13.09 18.39 1.83
N ALA A 125 11.94 18.16 2.46
CA ALA A 125 10.64 18.70 2.09
C ALA A 125 10.59 20.23 1.94
N ASP A 126 11.33 20.95 2.79
CA ASP A 126 11.45 22.40 2.78
C ASP A 126 11.98 22.96 1.46
N GLN A 127 12.83 22.20 0.77
CA GLN A 127 13.44 22.56 -0.52
C GLN A 127 12.51 22.28 -1.71
N LEU A 128 11.40 21.56 -1.51
CA LEU A 128 10.48 21.14 -2.58
C LEU A 128 9.29 22.10 -2.69
N PRO A 129 9.12 22.87 -3.78
CA PRO A 129 7.96 23.78 -3.94
C PRO A 129 6.61 23.06 -3.84
N LEU A 130 6.56 21.78 -4.26
CA LEU A 130 5.37 20.94 -4.13
C LEU A 130 5.01 20.64 -2.67
N PHE A 131 5.96 20.61 -1.73
CA PHE A 131 5.67 20.29 -0.34
C PHE A 131 4.65 21.26 0.26
N GLN A 132 4.66 22.54 -0.14
CA GLN A 132 3.63 23.50 0.26
C GLN A 132 2.23 23.12 -0.25
N LYS A 133 2.12 22.54 -1.45
CA LYS A 133 0.86 22.00 -1.99
C LYS A 133 0.41 20.76 -1.23
N ILE A 134 1.33 19.85 -0.91
CA ILE A 134 1.04 18.65 -0.09
C ILE A 134 0.56 19.10 1.30
N LYS A 135 1.33 19.95 1.99
CA LYS A 135 1.00 20.52 3.29
C LYS A 135 -0.36 21.22 3.31
N SER A 136 -0.65 22.04 2.30
CA SER A 136 -1.95 22.72 2.18
C SER A 136 -3.11 21.74 2.04
N TYR A 137 -2.94 20.66 1.27
CA TYR A 137 -3.96 19.62 1.12
C TYR A 137 -4.15 18.80 2.40
N LEU A 138 -3.05 18.36 3.03
CA LEU A 138 -3.11 17.55 4.25
C LEU A 138 -3.83 18.29 5.39
N ASN A 139 -3.55 19.59 5.54
CA ASN A 139 -4.20 20.45 6.54
C ASN A 139 -5.73 20.61 6.35
N VAL A 140 -6.28 20.32 5.17
CA VAL A 140 -7.71 20.54 4.84
C VAL A 140 -8.47 19.24 4.64
N CYS A 141 -7.84 18.23 4.04
CA CYS A 141 -8.52 17.07 3.45
C CYS A 141 -8.08 15.72 4.02
N SER A 142 -7.22 15.67 5.04
CA SER A 142 -6.59 14.41 5.46
C SER A 142 -6.44 14.24 6.98
N ASN A 143 -6.49 12.99 7.44
CA ASN A 143 -6.09 12.57 8.78
C ASN A 143 -4.58 12.22 8.87
N ILE A 144 -3.81 12.51 7.82
CA ILE A 144 -2.36 12.28 7.75
C ILE A 144 -1.63 13.52 8.27
N ASN A 145 -0.85 13.33 9.33
CA ASN A 145 0.02 14.34 9.96
C ASN A 145 1.35 14.46 9.21
N ILE A 146 1.97 15.63 9.22
CA ILE A 146 3.33 15.82 8.68
C ILE A 146 4.36 15.44 9.74
N GLY A 147 5.42 14.74 9.31
CA GLY A 147 6.49 14.22 10.17
C GLY A 147 6.31 12.74 10.46
N TYR A 148 6.63 12.32 11.68
CA TYR A 148 6.69 10.92 12.10
C TYR A 148 6.06 10.71 13.49
N PRO A 149 5.62 9.48 13.84
CA PRO A 149 4.90 9.21 15.09
C PRO A 149 5.79 9.03 16.33
N TYR A 150 7.12 9.12 16.18
CA TYR A 150 8.10 8.86 17.23
C TYR A 150 8.44 10.13 18.02
N ASN A 151 8.75 9.99 19.31
CA ASN A 151 9.27 11.11 20.09
C ASN A 151 10.73 11.39 19.69
N LYS A 152 11.03 12.67 19.45
CA LYS A 152 12.33 13.16 18.95
C LYS A 152 13.52 12.79 19.84
N SER A 153 13.32 12.81 21.15
CA SER A 153 14.37 12.55 22.15
C SER A 153 14.54 11.07 22.50
N ASP A 154 13.71 10.16 21.97
CA ASP A 154 13.91 8.73 22.15
C ASP A 154 15.15 8.27 21.37
N LYS A 155 15.75 7.14 21.78
CA LYS A 155 16.76 6.46 20.98
C LYS A 155 16.14 5.93 19.68
N ALA A 156 16.75 6.24 18.54
CA ALA A 156 16.26 5.81 17.23
C ALA A 156 16.16 4.28 17.12
N ARG A 157 17.10 3.54 17.74
CA ARG A 157 17.15 2.07 17.74
C ARG A 157 15.92 1.41 18.38
N ASP A 158 15.34 2.07 19.38
CA ASP A 158 14.27 1.52 20.22
C ASP A 158 12.88 1.94 19.70
N SER A 159 12.78 3.13 19.10
CA SER A 159 11.50 3.69 18.64
C SER A 159 11.20 3.48 17.14
N ILE A 160 12.22 3.35 16.27
CA ILE A 160 12.05 3.24 14.81
C ILE A 160 12.17 1.76 14.36
N PRO A 161 11.27 1.24 13.50
CA PRO A 161 11.41 -0.10 12.92
C PRO A 161 12.53 -0.13 11.86
N LEU A 162 13.66 -0.75 12.23
CA LEU A 162 14.91 -0.84 11.46
C LEU A 162 15.23 -2.26 10.95
N THR A 163 14.21 -3.11 10.81
CA THR A 163 14.34 -4.57 10.67
C THR A 163 14.29 -5.09 9.22
N PHE A 164 14.53 -4.20 8.26
CA PHE A 164 14.34 -4.44 6.82
C PHE A 164 15.64 -4.23 6.06
N SER A 165 16.27 -5.33 5.63
CA SER A 165 17.55 -5.32 4.91
C SER A 165 17.57 -4.45 3.67
N ASP A 166 16.42 -4.27 2.99
CA ASP A 166 16.29 -3.43 1.78
C ASP A 166 15.83 -1.99 2.04
N ASP A 167 15.43 -1.66 3.26
CA ASP A 167 14.91 -0.35 3.64
C ASP A 167 16.06 0.65 3.85
N PRO A 168 16.01 1.83 3.20
CA PRO A 168 16.99 2.89 3.40
C PRO A 168 17.26 3.25 4.87
N LYS A 169 16.25 3.21 5.75
CA LYS A 169 16.45 3.47 7.19
C LYS A 169 17.39 2.46 7.82
N SER A 170 17.17 1.16 7.58
CA SER A 170 17.98 0.09 8.17
C SER A 170 19.40 0.12 7.62
N LYS A 171 19.55 0.34 6.30
CA LYS A 171 20.87 0.50 5.65
C LYS A 171 21.63 1.70 6.20
N HIS A 172 20.94 2.84 6.36
CA HIS A 172 21.53 4.04 6.94
C HIS A 172 21.93 3.84 8.41
N PHE A 173 21.04 3.27 9.21
CA PHE A 173 21.30 3.00 10.63
C PHE A 173 22.48 2.04 10.85
N THR A 174 22.69 1.08 9.95
CA THR A 174 23.84 0.15 10.02
C THR A 174 25.19 0.86 9.84
N ASN A 175 25.19 2.07 9.27
CA ASN A 175 26.38 2.91 9.09
C ASN A 175 26.57 3.96 10.20
N LEU A 176 25.70 3.97 11.23
CA LEU A 176 25.82 4.88 12.38
C LEU A 176 26.47 4.12 13.54
N ASP A 177 27.72 4.44 13.83
CA ASP A 177 28.51 3.78 14.89
C ASP A 177 28.08 4.15 16.33
N ASP A 178 27.11 5.06 16.51
CA ASP A 178 26.66 5.56 17.82
C ASP A 178 25.31 4.94 18.26
N GLU A 179 25.34 4.25 19.39
CA GLU A 179 24.16 3.61 20.01
C GLU A 179 23.22 4.60 20.76
N ASN A 180 23.55 5.89 20.77
CA ASN A 180 22.78 6.95 21.44
C ASN A 180 22.11 7.93 20.47
N VAL A 181 22.22 7.71 19.16
CA VAL A 181 21.53 8.52 18.13
C VAL A 181 20.04 8.64 18.46
N THR A 182 19.57 9.88 18.61
CA THR A 182 18.16 10.17 18.86
C THR A 182 17.32 10.01 17.59
N VAL A 183 16.00 9.89 17.73
CA VAL A 183 15.07 9.91 16.59
C VAL A 183 15.27 11.17 15.74
N GLU A 184 15.47 12.34 16.34
CA GLU A 184 15.67 13.60 15.60
C GLU A 184 16.98 13.61 14.82
N ASP A 185 18.09 13.18 15.43
CA ASP A 185 19.39 13.05 14.77
C ASP A 185 19.33 12.04 13.62
N PHE A 186 18.71 10.87 13.85
CA PHE A 186 18.55 9.83 12.84
C PHE A 186 17.76 10.32 11.63
N MET A 187 16.60 10.95 11.85
CA MET A 187 15.74 11.41 10.77
C MET A 187 16.40 12.57 10.00
N SER A 188 17.10 13.47 10.68
CA SER A 188 17.87 14.55 10.04
C SER A 188 19.04 14.01 9.21
N SER A 189 19.73 12.98 9.72
CA SER A 189 20.80 12.29 9.00
C SER A 189 20.26 11.52 7.79
N LEU A 190 19.13 10.83 7.94
CA LEU A 190 18.45 10.11 6.87
C LEU A 190 18.02 11.04 5.73
N ASP A 191 17.64 12.29 6.02
CA ASP A 191 17.25 13.25 4.99
C ASP A 191 18.40 13.53 4.01
N SER A 192 19.65 13.53 4.49
CA SER A 192 20.84 13.66 3.64
C SER A 192 21.05 12.49 2.66
N CYS A 193 20.43 11.33 2.90
CA CYS A 193 20.51 10.16 2.00
C CYS A 193 19.63 10.29 0.75
N PHE A 194 18.64 11.20 0.75
CA PHE A 194 17.66 11.37 -0.32
C PHE A 194 17.92 12.62 -1.18
N THR A 195 19.18 12.85 -1.56
CA THR A 195 19.60 14.02 -2.34
C THR A 195 19.24 13.95 -3.83
N THR A 196 19.06 12.76 -4.41
CA THR A 196 18.89 12.55 -5.85
C THR A 196 17.49 12.07 -6.28
N SER A 197 16.63 11.73 -5.33
CA SER A 197 15.27 11.21 -5.56
C SER A 197 14.35 11.62 -4.43
N ILE A 198 13.11 11.99 -4.73
CA ILE A 198 12.15 12.38 -3.70
C ILE A 198 11.51 11.10 -3.14
N ALA A 199 11.60 10.90 -1.84
CA ALA A 199 10.94 9.79 -1.16
C ALA A 199 9.92 10.29 -0.13
N ALA A 200 9.01 9.42 0.30
CA ALA A 200 8.18 9.66 1.47
C ALA A 200 8.10 8.42 2.36
N LEU A 201 8.31 8.62 3.65
CA LEU A 201 8.14 7.62 4.68
C LEU A 201 6.73 7.78 5.24
N PHE A 202 5.90 6.75 5.08
CA PHE A 202 4.55 6.72 5.62
C PHE A 202 4.49 5.80 6.84
N SER A 203 3.77 6.24 7.87
CA SER A 203 3.46 5.45 9.06
C SER A 203 1.98 5.56 9.37
N VAL A 204 1.32 4.44 9.67
CA VAL A 204 -0.11 4.37 10.01
C VAL A 204 -0.21 3.55 11.29
N HIS A 205 -0.67 4.16 12.37
CA HIS A 205 -0.87 3.46 13.65
C HIS A 205 -2.36 3.28 13.89
N LYS A 206 -2.76 2.06 14.28
CA LYS A 206 -4.07 1.77 14.82
C LYS A 206 -4.28 2.56 16.10
N VAL A 207 -5.44 3.17 16.24
CA VAL A 207 -5.91 3.78 17.49
C VAL A 207 -6.73 2.71 18.19
N ASP A 208 -6.33 2.33 19.40
CA ASP A 208 -7.11 1.39 20.20
C ASP A 208 -8.44 2.07 20.58
N ILE A 209 -9.54 1.54 20.06
CA ILE A 209 -10.89 1.94 20.43
C ILE A 209 -11.29 1.06 21.62
N GLU A 210 -11.49 1.67 22.78
CA GLU A 210 -11.90 0.95 23.99
C GLU A 210 -13.15 0.09 23.72
N GLY A 211 -13.04 -1.22 23.96
CA GLY A 211 -14.11 -2.19 23.74
C GLY A 211 -14.11 -2.89 22.37
N GLU A 212 -13.31 -2.48 21.38
CA GLU A 212 -13.18 -3.26 20.15
C GLU A 212 -12.34 -4.52 20.41
N LYS A 213 -12.99 -5.69 20.54
CA LYS A 213 -12.30 -6.98 20.64
C LYS A 213 -11.45 -7.20 19.40
N SER A 214 -10.13 -7.20 19.58
CA SER A 214 -9.19 -7.50 18.51
C SER A 214 -9.48 -8.89 17.92
N MET A 215 -9.68 -8.98 16.61
CA MET A 215 -9.79 -10.27 15.89
C MET A 215 -8.42 -10.97 15.73
N ALA A 216 -7.53 -10.80 16.70
CA ALA A 216 -6.14 -11.23 16.66
C ALA A 216 -5.94 -12.75 16.73
N ASP A 217 -7.01 -13.54 16.83
CA ASP A 217 -7.02 -15.00 16.68
C ASP A 217 -6.79 -15.47 15.22
N PHE A 218 -6.10 -14.65 14.41
CA PHE A 218 -5.50 -15.12 13.16
C PHE A 218 -4.29 -15.98 13.52
N HIS A 219 -4.58 -17.22 13.92
CA HIS A 219 -3.59 -18.21 14.33
C HIS A 219 -2.42 -18.25 13.35
N GLU A 220 -1.20 -18.27 13.91
CA GLU A 220 0.06 -18.48 13.22
C GLU A 220 0.14 -19.90 12.64
N LYS A 221 -0.68 -20.18 11.63
CA LYS A 221 -0.72 -21.46 10.93
C LYS A 221 0.47 -21.58 9.99
N GLU A 222 1.47 -22.27 10.53
CA GLU A 222 2.61 -22.91 9.90
C GLU A 222 3.43 -22.16 8.84
N THR A 223 4.72 -22.12 9.13
CA THR A 223 5.81 -21.65 8.27
C THR A 223 5.98 -22.42 6.95
N SER A 224 5.20 -23.48 6.71
CA SER A 224 5.31 -24.37 5.54
C SER A 224 4.88 -23.72 4.23
N GLN A 225 4.06 -22.66 4.26
CA GLN A 225 3.61 -21.95 3.05
C GLN A 225 4.66 -20.97 2.48
N TYR A 226 5.69 -20.58 3.26
CA TYR A 226 6.59 -19.49 2.85
C TYR A 226 7.49 -19.82 1.64
N SER A 227 7.86 -21.09 1.41
CA SER A 227 8.74 -21.42 0.27
C SER A 227 8.08 -21.07 -1.06
N VAL A 228 6.79 -21.40 -1.23
CA VAL A 228 6.03 -21.12 -2.47
C VAL A 228 5.92 -19.61 -2.74
N PHE A 229 5.86 -18.77 -1.70
CA PHE A 229 5.90 -17.32 -1.89
C PHE A 229 7.24 -16.80 -2.35
N ASP A 230 8.34 -17.31 -1.79
CA ASP A 230 9.68 -16.90 -2.19
C ASP A 230 10.00 -17.45 -3.60
N ASP A 231 9.54 -18.65 -3.96
CA ASP A 231 9.58 -19.19 -5.34
C ASP A 231 8.84 -18.28 -6.35
N ILE A 232 7.61 -17.84 -6.03
CA ILE A 232 6.84 -16.93 -6.88
C ILE A 232 7.50 -15.54 -6.97
N LEU A 233 8.06 -15.04 -5.86
CA LEU A 233 8.73 -13.75 -5.82
C LEU A 233 10.04 -13.77 -6.61
N GLU A 234 10.81 -14.85 -6.51
CA GLU A 234 11.98 -15.10 -7.37
C GLU A 234 11.53 -15.14 -8.82
N TYR A 235 10.59 -16.00 -9.19
CA TYR A 235 10.09 -16.11 -10.56
C TYR A 235 9.69 -14.75 -11.15
N LEU A 236 8.89 -13.96 -10.43
CA LEU A 236 8.50 -12.61 -10.86
C LEU A 236 9.69 -11.68 -11.07
N THR A 237 10.66 -11.68 -10.15
CA THR A 237 11.77 -10.71 -10.14
C THR A 237 12.95 -11.11 -11.02
N THR A 238 13.06 -12.36 -11.46
CA THR A 238 14.22 -12.86 -12.23
C THR A 238 13.86 -13.61 -13.52
N HIS A 239 12.76 -14.37 -13.56
CA HIS A 239 12.43 -15.26 -14.68
C HIS A 239 11.24 -14.83 -15.55
N SER A 240 10.37 -13.95 -15.04
CA SER A 240 9.18 -13.49 -15.75
C SER A 240 9.48 -12.43 -16.82
N ASP A 241 8.56 -12.21 -17.75
CA ASP A 241 8.64 -11.11 -18.72
C ASP A 241 7.27 -10.43 -18.88
N PHE A 242 7.16 -9.22 -18.35
CA PHE A 242 5.97 -8.38 -18.43
C PHE A 242 6.12 -7.24 -19.46
N SER A 243 7.03 -7.37 -20.44
CA SER A 243 7.26 -6.34 -21.48
C SER A 243 6.09 -6.14 -22.45
N ASN A 244 5.13 -7.06 -22.51
CA ASN A 244 3.88 -6.93 -23.27
C ASN A 244 2.82 -7.89 -22.74
N GLU A 245 1.58 -7.75 -23.23
CA GLU A 245 0.41 -8.52 -22.79
C GLU A 245 0.54 -10.04 -23.00
N ILE A 246 1.12 -10.49 -24.12
CA ILE A 246 1.30 -11.94 -24.41
C ILE A 246 2.25 -12.57 -23.39
N LYS A 247 3.44 -12.00 -23.21
CA LYS A 247 4.42 -12.53 -22.26
C LYS A 247 3.98 -12.42 -20.80
N ALA A 248 3.17 -11.40 -20.49
CA ALA A 248 2.54 -11.27 -19.18
C ALA A 248 1.51 -12.40 -18.93
N ILE A 249 0.74 -12.82 -19.94
CA ILE A 249 -0.15 -13.99 -19.85
C ILE A 249 0.66 -15.27 -19.65
N ASP A 250 1.77 -15.47 -20.38
CA ASP A 250 2.66 -16.63 -20.19
C ASP A 250 3.25 -16.67 -18.77
N SER A 251 3.70 -15.51 -18.28
CA SER A 251 4.26 -15.34 -16.94
C SER A 251 3.23 -15.63 -15.85
N THR A 252 2.01 -15.09 -15.95
CA THR A 252 0.91 -15.41 -15.03
C THR A 252 0.54 -16.89 -15.10
N SER A 253 0.50 -17.48 -16.29
CA SER A 253 0.20 -18.91 -16.49
C SER A 253 1.28 -19.83 -15.88
N HIS A 254 2.51 -19.37 -15.74
CA HIS A 254 3.55 -20.08 -15.00
C HIS A 254 3.33 -19.99 -13.48
N ILE A 255 2.92 -18.83 -12.96
CA ILE A 255 2.58 -18.67 -11.53
C ILE A 255 1.37 -19.52 -11.15
N ASP A 256 0.34 -19.57 -11.99
CA ASP A 256 -0.81 -20.48 -11.84
C ASP A 256 -0.34 -21.96 -11.74
N LYS A 257 0.72 -22.35 -12.46
CA LYS A 257 1.33 -23.70 -12.36
C LYS A 257 2.12 -23.88 -11.06
N ILE A 258 2.86 -22.89 -10.58
CA ILE A 258 3.54 -22.97 -9.26
C ILE A 258 2.50 -23.18 -8.15
N LEU A 259 1.44 -22.38 -8.14
CA LEU A 259 0.35 -22.45 -7.16
C LEU A 259 -0.40 -23.80 -7.18
N THR A 260 -0.56 -24.42 -8.36
CA THR A 260 -1.34 -25.66 -8.53
C THR A 260 -0.51 -26.96 -8.48
N SER A 261 0.80 -26.90 -8.69
CA SER A 261 1.68 -28.10 -8.67
C SER A 261 2.23 -28.44 -7.28
N GLY A 262 2.24 -27.49 -6.34
CA GLY A 262 2.65 -27.71 -4.95
C GLY A 262 1.54 -28.29 -4.05
N LYS A 263 1.90 -28.63 -2.80
CA LYS A 263 0.94 -28.99 -1.74
C LYS A 263 -0.14 -27.93 -1.50
N CYS A 264 0.09 -26.68 -1.92
CA CYS A 264 -0.87 -25.57 -1.89
C CYS A 264 -2.22 -25.90 -2.55
N ALA A 265 -2.29 -26.77 -3.56
CA ALA A 265 -3.54 -27.07 -4.28
C ALA A 265 -4.70 -27.55 -3.36
N LEU A 266 -4.39 -28.18 -2.22
CA LEU A 266 -5.39 -28.64 -1.24
C LEU A 266 -5.91 -27.53 -0.31
N GLU A 267 -5.11 -26.49 -0.06
CA GLU A 267 -5.49 -25.36 0.80
C GLU A 267 -6.07 -24.20 -0.01
N TRP A 268 -5.52 -23.95 -1.20
CA TRP A 268 -6.03 -23.04 -2.23
C TRP A 268 -7.54 -23.24 -2.41
N ASN A 269 -7.97 -24.47 -2.72
CA ASN A 269 -9.38 -24.82 -2.88
C ASN A 269 -10.25 -24.63 -1.62
N ARG A 270 -9.69 -24.70 -0.40
CA ARG A 270 -10.44 -24.49 0.85
C ARG A 270 -10.68 -23.01 1.15
N SER A 271 -9.70 -22.15 0.84
CA SER A 271 -9.83 -20.69 0.99
C SER A 271 -10.78 -20.08 -0.04
N MET A 272 -11.00 -20.72 -1.20
CA MET A 272 -11.93 -20.24 -2.23
C MET A 272 -13.42 -20.29 -1.86
N CYS A 273 -13.80 -21.03 -0.81
CA CYS A 273 -15.22 -21.25 -0.48
C CYS A 273 -15.87 -20.14 0.37
N ILE A 274 -15.18 -19.01 0.62
CA ILE A 274 -15.80 -17.85 1.27
C ILE A 274 -16.78 -17.23 0.28
N GLY A 275 -18.07 -17.45 0.54
CA GLY A 275 -19.11 -17.42 -0.48
C GLY A 275 -19.20 -16.14 -1.30
N HIS A 276 -19.60 -16.30 -2.57
CA HIS A 276 -20.19 -15.23 -3.37
C HIS A 276 -21.48 -14.74 -2.70
N GLY A 277 -21.35 -13.85 -1.72
CA GLY A 277 -22.45 -12.97 -1.35
C GLY A 277 -22.84 -12.22 -2.62
N GLU A 278 -24.08 -12.41 -3.06
CA GLU A 278 -24.56 -11.86 -4.33
C GLU A 278 -24.16 -10.40 -4.42
N ILE A 279 -23.32 -10.07 -5.42
CA ILE A 279 -23.11 -8.68 -5.81
C ILE A 279 -24.44 -8.23 -6.40
N LYS A 280 -25.34 -7.77 -5.53
CA LYS A 280 -26.58 -7.12 -5.92
C LYS A 280 -26.15 -5.97 -6.80
N LYS A 281 -26.32 -6.15 -8.11
CA LYS A 281 -26.24 -5.08 -9.10
C LYS A 281 -27.31 -4.08 -8.68
N ARG A 282 -26.91 -3.10 -7.85
CA ARG A 282 -27.67 -1.87 -7.73
C ARG A 282 -27.77 -1.37 -9.16
N ARG A 283 -28.99 -1.42 -9.73
CA ARG A 283 -29.28 -0.59 -10.88
C ARG A 283 -28.83 0.82 -10.48
N LEU A 284 -28.15 1.52 -11.38
CA LEU A 284 -28.29 2.96 -11.34
C LEU A 284 -29.76 3.20 -11.61
N GLU A 285 -30.52 3.40 -10.54
CA GLU A 285 -31.82 4.05 -10.62
C GLU A 285 -31.52 5.44 -11.18
N ASP A 286 -32.23 5.81 -12.25
CA ASP A 286 -32.06 7.12 -12.88
C ASP A 286 -32.19 8.20 -11.79
N PRO A 287 -31.30 9.20 -11.75
CA PRO A 287 -31.33 10.19 -10.69
C PRO A 287 -32.71 10.87 -10.71
N GLU A 288 -33.48 10.69 -9.63
CA GLU A 288 -34.78 11.34 -9.51
C GLU A 288 -34.62 12.84 -9.79
N PRO A 289 -35.47 13.43 -10.64
CA PRO A 289 -35.32 14.82 -11.02
C PRO A 289 -35.38 15.68 -9.77
N ILE A 290 -34.29 16.42 -9.50
CA ILE A 290 -34.18 17.31 -8.36
C ILE A 290 -35.30 18.34 -8.46
N THR A 291 -36.37 18.12 -7.69
CA THR A 291 -37.48 19.05 -7.54
C THR A 291 -36.98 20.25 -6.73
N MET A 292 -36.38 21.21 -7.45
CA MET A 292 -36.00 22.49 -6.86
C MET A 292 -37.24 23.14 -6.26
N SER A 293 -37.26 23.22 -4.93
CA SER A 293 -38.31 23.88 -4.17
C SER A 293 -38.56 25.29 -4.71
N GLN A 294 -39.79 25.57 -5.12
CA GLN A 294 -40.18 26.83 -5.78
C GLN A 294 -40.11 28.07 -4.86
N ASN A 295 -39.68 27.90 -3.60
CA ASN A 295 -39.69 28.92 -2.55
C ASN A 295 -38.44 29.85 -2.54
N LEU A 296 -37.59 29.84 -3.57
CA LEU A 296 -36.39 30.68 -3.67
C LEU A 296 -36.41 31.71 -4.81
N ILE A 297 -37.58 32.29 -5.11
CA ILE A 297 -37.66 33.50 -5.96
C ILE A 297 -37.80 34.75 -5.08
N ARG A 298 -36.65 35.31 -4.65
CA ARG A 298 -36.61 36.65 -4.05
C ARG A 298 -36.90 37.71 -5.12
N LYS A 299 -38.10 38.32 -5.08
CA LYS A 299 -38.43 39.47 -5.92
C LYS A 299 -37.53 40.66 -5.54
N LYS A 300 -36.84 41.26 -6.51
CA LYS A 300 -36.13 42.54 -6.30
C LYS A 300 -37.14 43.64 -5.95
N PRO A 301 -36.85 44.53 -4.98
CA PRO A 301 -37.64 45.74 -4.78
C PRO A 301 -37.48 46.66 -6.00
N LYS A 302 -38.57 47.31 -6.41
CA LYS A 302 -38.53 48.45 -7.34
C LYS A 302 -38.25 49.71 -6.53
N ASN A 303 -37.16 50.40 -6.82
CA ASN A 303 -36.95 51.75 -6.30
C ASN A 303 -37.99 52.71 -6.91
N LYS A 304 -38.43 53.67 -6.10
CA LYS A 304 -39.02 54.93 -6.55
C LYS A 304 -37.93 56.01 -6.49
#